data_AF-A0AB36JSB6-F1
#
_entry.id   AF-A0AB36JSB6-F1
#
_cell.length_a   1.000
_cell.length_b   1.000
_cell.length_c   1.000
_cell.angle_alpha   90.00
_cell.angle_beta   90.00
_cell.angle_gamma   90.00
#
_symmetry.space_group_name_H-M   'P 1'
#
loop_
_entity.id
_entity.type
_entity.pdbx_description
1 polymer ?
#
loop_
_entity_poly.entity_id
_entity_poly.type
_entity_poly.pdbx_seq_one_letter_code
_entity_poly.pdbx_strand_id
1 'polypeptide(L)'
;MKKSNILQINNQYIREELQKSQAYRQEKKQKNRFMGSILILVVFLFVLPTYNLVNSYQTLQKREQQLSDLQDQYKELEKQQKIESSLVQKLEDEEYVTKYIRAKLQYSKDGEVIYNIPGLLPR
;
A
#
# COMPACT_ATOMS: atom_id res chain seq x y z
N MET A 1 44.55 -25.34 47.31
CA MET A 1 44.82 -23.88 47.31
C MET A 1 45.00 -23.41 48.74
N LYS A 2 46.15 -22.83 49.07
CA LYS A 2 46.55 -22.45 50.44
C LYS A 2 45.77 -21.20 50.86
N LYS A 3 44.91 -21.29 51.88
CA LYS A 3 44.24 -20.12 52.47
C LYS A 3 45.26 -19.34 53.29
N SER A 4 45.62 -18.15 52.83
CA SER A 4 46.36 -17.19 53.65
C SER A 4 45.47 -16.75 54.81
N ASN A 5 45.93 -17.00 56.04
CA ASN A 5 45.31 -16.46 57.26
C ASN A 5 45.68 -14.98 57.36
N ILE A 6 44.95 -14.14 56.62
CA ILE A 6 45.06 -12.70 56.72
C ILE A 6 44.04 -12.25 57.77
N LEU A 7 44.52 -11.62 58.84
CA LEU A 7 43.65 -11.01 59.84
C LEU A 7 42.97 -9.79 59.18
N GLN A 8 41.72 -9.96 58.76
CA GLN A 8 40.90 -8.82 58.35
C GLN A 8 40.67 -7.95 59.58
N ILE A 9 41.12 -6.69 59.52
CA ILE A 9 40.88 -5.70 60.58
C ILE A 9 39.37 -5.46 60.62
N ASN A 10 38.71 -6.15 61.55
CA ASN A 10 37.26 -6.18 61.67
C ASN A 10 36.77 -5.04 62.58
N ASN A 11 37.00 -3.79 62.17
CA ASN A 11 36.56 -2.62 62.94
C ASN A 11 35.15 -2.15 62.50
N GLN A 12 34.53 -1.30 63.32
CA GLN A 12 33.19 -0.76 63.03
C GLN A 12 33.18 0.09 61.75
N TYR A 13 34.19 0.93 61.54
CA TYR A 13 34.31 1.77 60.35
C TYR A 13 34.30 0.98 59.02
N ILE A 14 35.07 -0.12 58.92
CA ILE A 14 35.12 -0.97 57.72
C ILE A 14 33.74 -1.60 57.44
N ARG A 15 33.01 -2.01 58.50
CA ARG A 15 31.66 -2.58 58.36
C ARG A 15 30.67 -1.53 57.88
N GLU A 16 30.71 -0.33 58.45
CA GLU A 16 29.85 0.78 58.05
C GLU A 16 30.11 1.22 56.61
N GLU A 17 31.38 1.30 56.19
CA GLU A 17 31.74 1.67 54.82
C GLU A 17 31.32 0.60 53.80
N LEU A 18 31.47 -0.69 54.14
CA LEU A 18 30.95 -1.80 53.34
C LEU A 18 29.43 -1.77 53.21
N GLN A 19 28.71 -1.49 54.30
CA GLN A 19 27.25 -1.35 54.29
C GLN A 19 26.80 -0.18 53.42
N LYS A 20 27.47 0.99 53.52
CA LYS A 20 27.20 2.14 52.64
C LYS A 20 27.46 1.81 51.17
N SER A 21 28.59 1.18 50.85
CA SER A 21 28.92 0.76 49.48
C SER A 21 27.90 -0.25 48.94
N GLN A 22 27.47 -1.21 49.76
CA GLN A 22 26.47 -2.20 49.38
C GLN A 22 25.09 -1.56 49.17
N ALA A 23 24.67 -0.65 50.04
CA ALA A 23 23.43 0.12 49.89
C ALA A 23 23.45 0.96 48.60
N TYR A 24 24.55 1.69 48.34
CA TYR A 24 24.72 2.46 47.11
C TYR A 24 24.68 1.57 45.85
N ARG A 25 25.34 0.40 45.89
CA ARG A 25 25.28 -0.58 44.78
C ARG A 25 23.88 -1.15 44.59
N GLN A 26 23.14 -1.40 45.67
CA GLN A 26 21.76 -1.88 45.60
C GLN A 26 20.82 -0.82 45.03
N GLU A 27 20.94 0.44 45.45
CA GLU A 27 20.20 1.55 44.85
C GLU A 27 20.50 1.70 43.37
N LYS A 28 21.78 1.65 42.98
CA LYS A 28 22.19 1.74 41.57
C LYS A 28 21.66 0.56 40.76
N LYS A 29 21.64 -0.65 41.33
CA LYS A 29 21.02 -1.82 40.69
C LYS A 29 19.51 -1.63 40.51
N GLN A 30 18.79 -1.11 41.51
CA GLN A 30 17.35 -0.83 41.37
C GLN A 30 17.09 0.21 40.30
N LYS A 31 17.83 1.33 40.30
CA LYS A 31 17.73 2.38 39.28
C LYS A 31 18.02 1.85 37.89
N ASN A 32 19.07 1.04 37.71
CA ASN A 32 19.39 0.44 36.42
C ASN A 32 18.32 -0.56 35.94
N ARG A 33 17.70 -1.32 36.85
CA ARG A 33 16.57 -2.21 36.50
C ARG A 33 15.36 -1.41 36.04
N PHE A 34 15.02 -0.33 36.76
CA PHE A 34 13.93 0.56 36.38
C PHE A 34 14.19 1.23 35.01
N MET A 35 15.42 1.70 34.79
CA MET A 35 15.84 2.31 33.54
C MET A 35 15.80 1.29 32.38
N GLY A 36 16.14 0.02 32.64
CA GLY A 36 15.98 -1.08 31.68
C GLY A 36 14.51 -1.37 31.34
N SER A 37 13.62 -1.35 32.33
CA SER A 37 12.16 -1.49 32.09
C SER A 37 11.61 -0.35 31.24
N ILE A 38 12.06 0.90 31.48
CA ILE A 38 11.70 2.05 30.64
C ILE A 38 12.21 1.85 29.21
N LEU A 39 13.46 1.40 29.04
CA LEU A 39 14.02 1.15 27.71
C LEU A 39 13.19 0.12 26.93
N ILE A 40 12.80 -0.98 27.58
CA ILE A 40 11.94 -2.01 26.98
C ILE A 40 10.59 -1.40 26.58
N LEU A 41 9.99 -0.59 27.45
CA LEU A 41 8.71 0.07 27.17
C LEU A 41 8.81 0.99 25.94
N VAL A 42 9.87 1.78 25.84
CA VAL A 42 10.13 2.66 24.70
C VAL A 42 10.28 1.86 23.41
N VAL A 43 11.06 0.77 23.41
CA VAL A 43 11.20 -0.11 22.23
C VAL A 43 9.85 -0.68 21.82
N PHE A 44 9.04 -1.17 22.76
CA PHE A 44 7.70 -1.67 22.47
C PHE A 44 6.78 -0.59 21.89
N LEU A 45 6.87 0.63 22.40
CA LEU A 45 6.08 1.77 21.92
C LEU A 45 6.41 2.11 20.46
N PHE A 46 7.66 1.95 20.03
CA PHE A 46 8.05 2.16 18.63
C PHE A 46 7.76 0.96 17.72
N VAL A 47 7.85 -0.28 18.22
CA VAL A 47 7.62 -1.48 17.41
C VAL A 47 6.14 -1.66 17.04
N LEU A 48 5.22 -1.45 17.98
CA LEU A 48 3.78 -1.61 17.74
C LEU A 48 3.21 -0.78 16.56
N PRO A 49 3.49 0.53 16.42
CA PRO A 49 2.98 1.33 15.31
C PRO A 49 3.63 0.98 13.96
N THR A 50 4.83 0.41 13.94
CA THR A 50 5.53 0.08 12.68
C THR A 50 4.87 -1.05 11.89
N TYR A 51 4.20 -1.99 12.55
CA TYR A 51 3.50 -3.10 11.88
C TYR A 51 2.36 -2.61 10.97
N ASN A 52 1.64 -1.56 11.36
CA ASN A 52 0.54 -1.03 10.56
C ASN A 52 1.03 -0.15 9.40
N LEU A 53 2.21 0.48 9.55
CA LEU A 53 2.70 1.45 8.58
C LEU A 53 3.10 0.81 7.25
N VAL A 54 3.74 -0.37 7.29
CA VAL A 54 4.17 -1.09 6.08
C VAL A 54 2.97 -1.57 5.26
N ASN A 55 1.95 -2.13 5.94
CA ASN A 55 0.73 -2.58 5.29
C ASN A 55 -0.06 -1.42 4.66
N SER A 56 -0.13 -0.28 5.36
CA SER A 56 -0.75 0.93 4.82
C SER A 56 -0.03 1.44 3.57
N TYR A 57 1.31 1.45 3.57
CA TYR A 57 2.08 1.91 2.41
C TYR A 57 1.88 1.01 1.18
N GLN A 58 1.95 -0.31 1.36
CA GLN A 58 1.67 -1.27 0.27
C GLN A 58 0.23 -1.16 -0.23
N THR A 59 -0.72 -0.93 0.66
CA THR A 59 -2.13 -0.76 0.28
C THR A 59 -2.33 0.52 -0.52
N LEU A 60 -1.72 1.64 -0.10
CA LEU A 60 -1.77 2.91 -0.83
C LEU A 60 -1.21 2.76 -2.25
N GLN A 61 -0.04 2.14 -2.40
CA GLN A 61 0.56 1.94 -3.72
C GLN A 61 -0.34 1.09 -4.64
N LYS A 62 -0.96 0.03 -4.12
CA LYS A 62 -1.94 -0.77 -4.88
C LYS A 62 -3.17 0.03 -5.28
N ARG A 63 -3.67 0.90 -4.39
CA ARG A 63 -4.83 1.76 -4.66
C ARG A 63 -4.54 2.79 -5.74
N GLU A 64 -3.33 3.36 -5.76
CA GLU A 64 -2.92 4.30 -6.81
C GLU A 64 -2.87 3.64 -8.19
N GLN A 65 -2.29 2.43 -8.28
CA GLN A 65 -2.30 1.66 -9.53
C GLN A 65 -3.72 1.33 -9.98
N GLN A 66 -4.57 0.86 -9.07
CA GLN A 66 -5.97 0.59 -9.35
C GLN A 66 -6.72 1.84 -9.84
N LEU A 67 -6.44 3.01 -9.28
CA LEU A 67 -7.05 4.26 -9.71
C LEU A 67 -6.63 4.63 -11.14
N SER A 68 -5.35 4.48 -11.48
CA SER A 68 -4.87 4.71 -12.84
C SER A 68 -5.56 3.79 -13.85
N ASP A 69 -5.56 2.48 -13.57
CA ASP A 69 -6.18 1.49 -14.44
C ASP A 69 -7.68 1.74 -14.61
N LEU A 70 -8.37 2.10 -13.52
CA LEU A 70 -9.80 2.39 -13.54
C LEU A 70 -10.10 3.68 -14.30
N GLN A 71 -9.22 4.68 -14.22
CA GLN A 71 -9.36 5.92 -14.97
C GLN A 71 -9.17 5.72 -16.48
N ASP A 72 -8.25 4.84 -16.87
CA ASP A 72 -8.05 4.50 -18.28
C ASP A 72 -9.22 3.67 -18.83
N GLN A 73 -9.70 2.68 -18.08
CA GLN A 73 -10.93 1.95 -18.42
C GLN A 73 -12.12 2.89 -18.55
N TYR A 74 -12.27 3.84 -17.62
CA TYR A 74 -13.34 4.83 -17.67
C TYR A 74 -13.29 5.67 -18.96
N LYS A 75 -12.11 6.16 -19.36
CA LYS A 75 -11.94 6.92 -20.61
C LYS A 75 -12.27 6.08 -21.83
N GLU A 76 -11.89 4.81 -21.84
CA GLU A 76 -12.22 3.90 -22.93
C GLU A 76 -13.72 3.68 -23.04
N LEU A 77 -14.39 3.39 -21.91
CA LEU A 77 -15.84 3.24 -21.86
C LEU A 77 -16.57 4.53 -22.28
N GLU A 78 -16.10 5.70 -21.84
CA GLU A 78 -16.67 6.99 -22.24
C GLU A 78 -16.55 7.21 -23.75
N LYS A 79 -15.41 6.84 -24.34
CA LYS A 79 -15.20 6.91 -25.79
C LYS A 79 -16.14 5.96 -26.53
N GLN A 80 -16.28 4.72 -26.06
CA GLN A 80 -17.22 3.75 -26.63
C GLN A 80 -18.66 4.28 -26.54
N GLN A 81 -19.08 4.77 -25.38
CA GLN A 81 -20.41 5.34 -25.19
C GLN A 81 -20.69 6.52 -26.15
N LYS A 82 -19.71 7.40 -26.38
CA LYS A 82 -19.85 8.50 -27.35
C LYS A 82 -20.02 7.98 -28.79
N ILE A 83 -19.26 6.95 -29.18
CA ILE A 83 -19.38 6.33 -30.50
C ILE A 83 -20.78 5.72 -30.65
N GLU A 84 -21.22 4.90 -29.69
CA GLU A 84 -22.54 4.27 -29.69
C GLU A 84 -23.67 5.30 -29.72
N SER A 85 -23.60 6.32 -28.89
CA SER A 85 -24.58 7.42 -28.88
C SER A 85 -24.66 8.14 -30.23
N SER A 86 -23.49 8.42 -30.84
CA SER A 86 -23.45 9.02 -32.18
C SER A 86 -24.01 8.09 -33.26
N LEU A 87 -23.85 6.77 -33.10
CA LEU A 87 -24.42 5.79 -34.02
C LEU A 87 -25.95 5.74 -33.87
N VAL A 88 -26.46 5.70 -32.64
CA VAL A 88 -27.91 5.77 -32.38
C VAL A 88 -28.51 7.03 -33.02
N GLN A 89 -27.90 8.19 -32.82
CA GLN A 89 -28.37 9.44 -33.43
C GLN A 89 -28.35 9.37 -34.97
N LYS A 90 -27.31 8.77 -35.57
CA LYS A 90 -27.25 8.59 -37.03
C LYS A 90 -28.29 7.59 -37.53
N LEU A 91 -28.65 6.59 -36.74
CA LEU A 91 -29.68 5.61 -37.10
C LEU A 91 -31.11 6.18 -37.04
N GLU A 92 -31.31 7.38 -36.48
CA GLU A 92 -32.58 8.10 -36.60
C GLU A 92 -32.77 8.71 -38.01
N ASP A 93 -31.69 8.90 -38.76
CA ASP A 93 -31.71 9.42 -40.13
C ASP A 93 -31.97 8.30 -41.16
N GLU A 94 -33.09 8.39 -41.88
CA GLU A 94 -33.53 7.41 -42.88
C GLU A 94 -32.54 7.22 -44.05
N GLU A 95 -31.84 8.29 -44.46
CA GLU A 95 -30.83 8.24 -45.52
C GLU A 95 -29.59 7.47 -45.03
N TYR A 96 -29.17 7.71 -43.79
CA TYR A 96 -28.08 6.99 -43.17
C TYR A 96 -28.42 5.49 -42.99
N VAL A 97 -29.61 5.17 -42.49
CA VAL A 97 -30.08 3.78 -42.34
C VAL A 97 -30.10 3.05 -43.68
N THR A 98 -30.57 3.69 -44.74
CA THR A 98 -30.58 3.10 -46.09
C THR A 98 -29.17 2.78 -46.57
N LYS A 99 -28.22 3.71 -46.41
CA LYS A 99 -26.80 3.49 -46.75
C LYS A 99 -26.17 2.40 -45.89
N TYR A 100 -26.46 2.40 -44.60
CA TYR A 100 -25.98 1.41 -43.64
C TYR A 100 -26.45 -0.01 -43.99
N ILE A 101 -27.74 -0.19 -44.32
CA ILE A 101 -28.29 -1.47 -44.76
C ILE A 101 -27.65 -1.92 -46.07
N ARG A 102 -27.49 -1.03 -47.05
CA ARG A 102 -26.82 -1.36 -48.32
C ARG A 102 -25.39 -1.82 -48.12
N ALA A 103 -24.63 -1.14 -47.28
CA ALA A 103 -23.27 -1.51 -46.94
C ALA A 103 -23.21 -2.83 -46.14
N LYS A 104 -24.15 -3.06 -45.21
CA LYS A 104 -24.19 -4.27 -44.36
C LYS A 104 -24.63 -5.52 -45.12
N LEU A 105 -25.61 -5.39 -46.00
CA LEU A 105 -26.17 -6.51 -46.78
C LEU A 105 -25.55 -6.63 -48.17
N GLN A 106 -24.59 -5.76 -48.52
CA GLN A 106 -24.00 -5.68 -49.85
C GLN A 106 -25.09 -5.58 -50.94
N TYR A 107 -26.09 -4.73 -50.70
CA TYR A 107 -27.21 -4.55 -51.62
C TYR A 107 -26.89 -3.43 -52.63
N SER A 108 -26.98 -3.74 -53.91
CA SER A 108 -26.82 -2.79 -55.02
C SER A 108 -27.96 -2.93 -56.03
N LYS A 109 -28.23 -1.87 -56.79
CA LYS A 109 -29.20 -1.88 -57.89
C LYS A 109 -28.52 -2.27 -59.21
N ASP A 110 -29.35 -2.52 -60.22
CA ASP A 110 -28.87 -2.85 -61.56
C ASP A 110 -27.98 -1.72 -62.12
N GLY A 111 -26.78 -2.07 -62.56
CA GLY A 111 -25.74 -1.13 -63.01
C GLY A 111 -24.80 -0.58 -61.91
N GLU A 112 -24.96 -0.93 -60.63
CA GLU A 112 -24.04 -0.52 -59.54
C GLU A 112 -22.95 -1.58 -59.27
N VAL A 113 -21.73 -1.15 -58.92
CA VAL A 113 -20.60 -2.02 -58.55
C VAL A 113 -20.30 -1.88 -57.05
N ILE A 114 -20.21 -3.01 -56.34
CA ILE A 114 -19.97 -3.05 -54.90
C ILE A 114 -18.46 -3.12 -54.62
N TYR A 115 -17.97 -2.23 -53.76
CA TYR A 115 -16.61 -2.27 -53.22
C TYR A 115 -16.64 -2.59 -51.73
N ASN A 116 -16.03 -3.70 -51.34
CA ASN A 116 -15.91 -4.10 -49.94
C ASN A 116 -14.74 -3.36 -49.29
N ILE A 117 -15.08 -2.39 -48.44
CA ILE A 117 -14.10 -1.61 -47.68
C ILE A 117 -14.03 -2.17 -46.25
N PRO A 118 -12.87 -2.69 -45.80
CA PRO A 118 -12.73 -3.20 -44.44
C PRO A 118 -12.89 -2.06 -43.42
N GLY A 119 -13.74 -2.26 -42.41
CA GLY A 119 -13.98 -1.26 -41.35
C GLY A 119 -14.94 -0.12 -41.73
N LEU A 120 -15.67 -0.24 -42.85
CA LEU A 120 -16.64 0.76 -43.28
C LEU A 120 -17.79 0.98 -42.29
N LEU A 121 -18.23 -0.09 -41.63
CA LEU A 121 -19.29 -0.04 -40.63
C LEU A 121 -18.68 0.02 -39.23
N PRO A 122 -19.20 0.89 -38.35
CA PRO A 122 -18.88 0.82 -36.93
C PRO A 122 -19.29 -0.58 -36.42
N ARG A 123 -18.40 -1.18 -35.62
CA ARG A 123 -18.62 -2.49 -34.99
C ARG A 123 -19.50 -2.36 -33.77
#